data_AF-A0A1W1BVY2-F1
#
_entry.id   AF-A0A1W1BVY2-F1
#
_cell.length_a   1.000
_cell.length_b   1.000
_cell.length_c   1.000
_cell.angle_alpha   90.00
_cell.angle_beta   90.00
_cell.angle_gamma   90.00
#
_symmetry.space_group_name_H-M   'P 1'
#
loop_
_entity.id
_entity.type
_entity.pdbx_description
1 polymer ?
#
loop_
_entity_poly.entity_id
_entity_poly.type
_entity_poly.pdbx_seq_one_letter_code
_entity_poly.pdbx_strand_id
1 'polypeptide(L)'
;MRAFINLFLTIVLPISTLTIVIAVIYFSTDYDLTKALRLGTLTGVFVGIGLSLLITLVLLIMRKVRTVAYHPQNNDRQEENSIFPKGPVDQKIILLMDKELAFEVSLYAVTDQNIGEITYGDKRKGAISISTPYESITLLISTLTKHTSEIEIKANRYNSHIQQLIHYIKAKELSFMNY
;
A
#
# COMPACT_ATOMS: atom_id res chain seq x y z
N MET A 1 -19.28 -8.11 -15.13
CA MET A 1 -18.95 -9.15 -16.14
C MET A 1 -19.32 -8.77 -17.57
N ARG A 2 -20.53 -8.23 -17.83
CA ARG A 2 -21.00 -7.92 -19.20
C ARG A 2 -20.04 -7.04 -20.03
N ALA A 3 -19.48 -6.00 -19.42
CA ALA A 3 -18.51 -5.12 -20.07
C ALA A 3 -17.19 -5.84 -20.44
N PHE A 4 -16.71 -6.74 -19.58
CA PHE A 4 -15.48 -7.51 -19.81
C PHE A 4 -15.65 -8.50 -20.97
N ILE A 5 -16.78 -9.23 -21.00
CA ILE A 5 -17.11 -10.16 -22.09
C ILE A 5 -17.23 -9.40 -23.42
N ASN A 6 -17.86 -8.22 -23.41
CA ASN A 6 -18.02 -7.43 -24.62
C ASN A 6 -16.68 -6.92 -25.14
N LEU A 7 -15.79 -6.47 -24.25
CA LEU A 7 -14.44 -6.03 -24.61
C LEU A 7 -13.60 -7.18 -25.16
N PHE A 8 -13.70 -8.37 -24.55
CA PHE A 8 -13.03 -9.59 -25.02
C PHE A 8 -13.50 -9.99 -26.43
N LEU A 9 -14.82 -10.06 -26.66
CA LEU A 9 -15.38 -10.45 -27.96
C LEU A 9 -15.15 -9.41 -29.06
N THR A 10 -15.17 -8.12 -28.71
CA THR A 10 -15.06 -7.04 -29.71
C THR A 10 -13.62 -6.77 -30.13
N ILE A 11 -12.64 -6.95 -29.24
CA ILE A 11 -11.26 -6.54 -29.48
C ILE A 11 -10.31 -7.74 -29.47
N VAL A 12 -10.36 -8.58 -28.44
CA VAL A 12 -9.38 -9.65 -28.25
C VAL A 12 -9.57 -10.78 -29.26
N LEU A 13 -10.82 -11.18 -29.52
CA LEU A 13 -11.14 -12.27 -30.42
C LEU A 13 -10.78 -11.97 -31.89
N PRO A 14 -11.09 -10.80 -32.48
CA PRO A 14 -10.67 -10.48 -33.84
C PRO A 14 -9.15 -10.42 -33.98
N ILE A 15 -8.44 -9.85 -32.99
CA ILE A 15 -6.98 -9.75 -33.00
C ILE A 15 -6.35 -11.15 -32.96
N SER A 16 -6.86 -12.06 -32.11
CA SER A 16 -6.32 -13.43 -32.04
C SER A 16 -6.59 -14.20 -33.33
N THR A 17 -7.77 -14.03 -33.92
CA THR A 17 -8.13 -14.67 -35.18
C THR A 17 -7.24 -14.17 -36.31
N LEU A 18 -6.95 -12.86 -36.35
CA LEU A 18 -6.01 -12.27 -37.31
C LEU A 18 -4.60 -12.84 -37.17
N THR A 19 -4.10 -12.98 -35.94
CA THR A 19 -2.77 -13.55 -35.69
C THR A 19 -2.69 -15.02 -36.10
N ILE A 20 -3.76 -15.81 -35.89
CA ILE A 20 -3.83 -17.20 -36.35
C ILE A 20 -3.75 -17.26 -37.88
N VAL A 21 -4.51 -16.44 -38.60
CA VAL A 21 -4.50 -16.42 -40.07
C VAL A 21 -3.11 -16.04 -40.60
N ILE A 22 -2.48 -15.01 -40.02
CA ILE A 22 -1.12 -14.61 -40.38
C ILE A 22 -0.14 -15.75 -40.12
N ALA A 23 -0.25 -16.44 -38.98
CA ALA A 23 0.60 -17.57 -38.67
C ALA A 23 0.42 -18.71 -39.68
N VAL A 24 -0.83 -19.06 -40.03
CA VAL A 24 -1.12 -20.11 -41.03
C VAL A 24 -0.51 -19.78 -42.38
N ILE A 25 -0.67 -18.54 -42.87
CA ILE A 25 -0.10 -18.10 -44.16
C ILE A 25 1.44 -18.12 -44.11
N TYR A 26 2.01 -17.64 -43.01
CA TYR A 26 3.46 -17.66 -42.79
C TYR A 26 3.99 -19.10 -42.81
N PHE A 27 3.26 -20.02 -42.20
CA PHE A 27 3.66 -21.42 -42.12
C PHE A 27 3.37 -22.23 -43.40
N SER A 28 2.50 -21.77 -44.29
CA SER A 28 2.19 -22.48 -45.53
C SER A 28 3.11 -22.14 -46.72
N THR A 29 3.91 -21.08 -46.64
CA THR A 29 4.63 -20.52 -47.80
C THR A 29 6.07 -21.00 -47.95
N ASP A 30 6.82 -21.21 -46.87
CA ASP A 30 8.11 -21.92 -46.90
C ASP A 30 8.59 -22.19 -45.45
N TYR A 31 8.38 -23.41 -44.96
CA TYR A 31 8.53 -23.74 -43.54
C TYR A 31 9.97 -24.09 -43.16
N ASP A 32 10.61 -23.21 -42.40
CA ASP A 32 11.79 -23.54 -41.59
C ASP A 32 11.43 -23.41 -40.11
N LEU A 33 11.19 -24.57 -39.47
CA LEU A 33 10.86 -24.70 -38.05
C LEU A 33 11.79 -23.86 -37.16
N THR A 34 13.08 -23.83 -37.52
CA THR A 34 14.12 -23.18 -36.75
C THR A 34 13.97 -21.66 -36.81
N LYS A 35 13.68 -21.13 -38.00
CA LYS A 35 13.40 -19.70 -38.18
C LYS A 35 12.13 -19.29 -37.45
N ALA A 36 11.09 -20.11 -37.51
CA ALA A 36 9.84 -19.84 -36.82
C ALA A 36 9.99 -19.85 -35.28
N LEU A 37 10.72 -20.81 -34.71
CA LEU A 37 11.02 -20.83 -33.27
C LEU A 37 11.85 -19.62 -32.84
N ARG A 38 12.86 -19.25 -33.63
CA ARG A 38 13.65 -18.04 -33.36
C ARG A 38 12.80 -16.78 -33.45
N LEU A 39 11.91 -16.68 -34.43
CA LEU A 39 11.03 -15.53 -34.58
C LEU A 39 9.98 -15.47 -33.46
N GLY A 40 9.38 -16.59 -33.08
CA GLY A 40 8.40 -16.70 -32.00
C GLY A 40 9.00 -16.38 -30.63
N THR A 41 10.22 -16.83 -30.37
CA THR A 41 10.94 -16.48 -29.13
C THR A 41 11.32 -15.01 -29.10
N LEU A 42 11.81 -14.45 -30.20
CA LEU A 42 12.18 -13.03 -30.29
C LEU A 42 10.95 -12.12 -30.11
N THR A 43 9.86 -12.42 -30.83
CA THR A 43 8.60 -11.65 -30.73
C THR A 43 7.98 -11.78 -29.34
N GLY A 44 8.00 -12.98 -28.75
CA GLY A 44 7.55 -13.20 -27.37
C GLY A 44 8.31 -12.37 -26.35
N VAL A 45 9.64 -12.26 -26.47
CA VAL A 45 10.46 -11.42 -25.59
C VAL A 45 10.09 -9.94 -25.74
N PHE A 46 9.95 -9.43 -26.97
CA PHE A 46 9.56 -8.04 -27.21
C PHE A 46 8.17 -7.71 -26.67
N VAL A 47 7.20 -8.60 -26.86
CA VAL A 47 5.84 -8.44 -26.33
C VAL A 47 5.86 -8.46 -24.80
N GLY A 48 6.63 -9.36 -24.19
CA GLY A 48 6.78 -9.44 -22.73
C GLY A 48 7.33 -8.14 -22.14
N ILE A 49 8.41 -7.61 -22.72
CA ILE A 49 9.01 -6.32 -22.30
C ILE A 49 8.00 -5.19 -22.46
N GLY A 50 7.30 -5.13 -23.59
CA GLY A 50 6.28 -4.09 -23.84
C GLY A 50 5.13 -4.13 -22.84
N LEU A 51 4.63 -5.33 -22.51
CA LEU A 51 3.55 -5.51 -21.54
C LEU A 51 4.01 -5.12 -20.13
N SER A 52 5.20 -5.55 -19.72
CA SER A 52 5.78 -5.17 -18.42
C SER A 52 5.90 -3.66 -18.29
N LEU A 53 6.40 -2.98 -19.31
CA LEU A 53 6.56 -1.52 -19.30
C LEU A 53 5.20 -0.81 -19.20
N LEU A 54 4.19 -1.30 -19.91
CA LEU A 54 2.82 -0.77 -19.84
C LEU A 54 2.21 -0.95 -18.45
N ILE A 55 2.37 -2.12 -17.84
CA ILE A 55 1.91 -2.39 -16.46
C ILE A 55 2.62 -1.46 -15.47
N THR A 56 3.94 -1.31 -15.58
CA THR A 56 4.71 -0.39 -14.74
C THR A 56 4.21 1.05 -14.89
N LEU A 57 3.95 1.52 -16.11
CA LEU A 57 3.40 2.85 -16.36
C LEU A 57 2.03 3.05 -15.69
N VAL A 58 1.12 2.08 -15.84
CA VAL A 58 -0.22 2.11 -15.22
C VAL A 58 -0.09 2.17 -13.69
N LEU A 59 0.77 1.35 -13.09
CA LEU A 59 1.01 1.38 -11.65
C LEU A 59 1.58 2.72 -11.18
N LEU A 60 2.46 3.34 -11.97
CA LEU A 60 3.06 4.63 -11.65
C LEU A 60 2.01 5.76 -11.70
N ILE A 61 1.13 5.75 -12.70
CA ILE A 61 -0.02 6.67 -12.79
C ILE A 61 -0.96 6.46 -11.59
N MET A 62 -1.34 5.21 -11.29
CA MET A 62 -2.20 4.91 -10.14
C MET A 62 -1.59 5.36 -8.81
N ARG A 63 -0.26 5.20 -8.64
CA ARG A 63 0.47 5.69 -7.47
C ARG A 63 0.40 7.22 -7.34
N LYS A 64 0.52 7.94 -8.46
CA LYS A 64 0.42 9.41 -8.48
C LYS A 64 -1.02 9.90 -8.25
N VAL A 65 -2.04 9.17 -8.70
CA VAL A 65 -3.45 9.55 -8.47
C VAL A 65 -3.86 9.31 -7.02
N ARG A 66 -3.42 8.21 -6.38
CA ARG A 66 -3.71 7.94 -4.95
C ARG A 66 -3.16 8.99 -4.00
N THR A 67 -2.02 9.59 -4.32
CA THR A 67 -1.43 10.67 -3.50
C THR A 67 -2.22 11.98 -3.59
N VAL A 68 -3.05 12.17 -4.62
CA VAL A 68 -3.90 13.37 -4.79
C VAL A 68 -5.31 13.16 -4.24
N ALA A 69 -5.81 11.92 -4.18
CA ALA A 69 -7.19 11.61 -3.78
C ALA A 69 -7.41 11.38 -2.27
N TYR A 70 -6.36 11.37 -1.45
CA TYR A 70 -6.49 11.38 0.02
C TYR A 70 -6.36 12.82 0.56
N HIS A 71 -7.32 13.67 0.18
CA HIS A 71 -7.75 14.70 1.12
C HIS A 71 -8.76 14.02 2.04
N PRO A 72 -8.47 13.85 3.34
CA PRO A 72 -9.53 13.49 4.27
C PRO A 72 -10.55 14.61 4.17
N GLN A 73 -11.68 14.32 3.53
CA GLN A 73 -12.85 15.17 3.54
C GLN A 73 -13.43 15.06 4.96
N ASN A 74 -12.71 15.70 5.88
CA ASN A 74 -13.16 15.92 7.24
C ASN A 74 -14.23 17.00 7.11
N ASN A 75 -15.47 16.62 7.39
CA ASN A 75 -16.56 17.57 7.49
C ASN A 75 -16.13 18.72 8.41
N ASP A 76 -16.13 19.92 7.85
CA ASP A 76 -16.10 21.18 8.58
C ASP A 76 -17.18 21.15 9.66
N ARG A 77 -16.73 21.13 10.93
CA ARG A 77 -17.27 21.84 12.09
C ARG A 77 -16.70 21.26 13.38
N GLN A 78 -15.46 21.64 13.66
CA GLN A 78 -15.02 22.07 15.00
C GLN A 78 -13.59 22.61 14.85
N GLU A 79 -13.49 23.85 14.38
CA GLU A 79 -12.44 24.75 14.85
C GLU A 79 -12.69 25.00 16.34
N GLU A 80 -12.40 23.99 17.16
CA GLU A 80 -12.15 24.22 18.56
C GLU A 80 -10.69 24.62 18.64
N ASN A 81 -10.46 25.82 19.18
CA ASN A 81 -9.17 26.37 19.60
C ASN A 81 -8.42 25.35 20.48
N SER A 82 -7.83 24.34 19.85
CA SER A 82 -6.96 23.38 20.51
C SER A 82 -5.66 24.14 20.74
N ILE A 83 -5.54 24.65 21.95
CA ILE A 83 -4.29 25.00 22.60
C ILE A 83 -3.47 23.72 22.62
N PHE A 84 -2.87 23.35 21.50
CA PHE A 84 -2.00 22.20 21.43
C PHE A 84 -0.83 22.48 22.37
N PRO A 85 -0.58 21.62 23.36
CA PRO A 85 0.57 21.80 24.23
C PRO A 85 1.82 21.78 23.36
N LYS A 86 2.57 22.88 23.32
CA LYS A 86 3.86 23.00 22.60
C LYS A 86 4.99 22.17 23.25
N GLY A 87 4.65 21.19 24.08
CA GLY A 87 5.57 20.39 24.87
C GLY A 87 5.85 19.03 24.25
N PRO A 88 6.75 18.25 24.89
CA PRO A 88 6.94 16.85 24.56
C PRO A 88 5.62 16.09 24.69
N VAL A 89 5.37 15.21 23.74
CA VAL A 89 4.22 14.32 23.74
C VAL A 89 4.63 13.02 24.42
N ASP A 90 3.90 12.67 25.47
CA ASP A 90 3.93 11.35 26.08
C ASP A 90 2.48 10.88 26.23
N GLN A 91 2.00 10.20 25.18
CA GLN A 91 0.61 9.78 25.09
C GLN A 91 0.51 8.26 25.17
N LYS A 92 -0.33 7.78 26.10
CA LYS A 92 -0.56 6.35 26.32
C LYS A 92 -1.91 5.94 25.77
N ILE A 93 -1.93 4.83 25.06
CA ILE A 93 -3.12 4.27 24.43
C ILE A 93 -3.21 2.80 24.79
N ILE A 94 -4.33 2.42 25.39
CA ILE A 94 -4.64 1.01 25.65
C ILE A 94 -5.35 0.44 24.43
N LEU A 95 -4.93 -0.74 23.98
CA LEU A 95 -5.53 -1.49 22.89
C LEU A 95 -5.98 -2.88 23.35
N LEU A 96 -7.19 -3.27 22.95
CA LEU A 96 -7.77 -4.61 23.16
C LEU A 96 -7.21 -5.63 22.17
N MET A 97 -5.88 -5.74 22.14
CA MET A 97 -5.15 -6.73 21.36
C MET A 97 -3.85 -7.12 22.05
N ASP A 98 -3.32 -8.30 21.74
CA ASP A 98 -2.02 -8.71 22.24
C ASP A 98 -0.88 -7.82 21.70
N LYS A 99 0.29 -7.90 22.35
CA LYS A 99 1.45 -7.05 22.02
C LYS A 99 1.95 -7.28 20.58
N GLU A 100 1.87 -8.51 20.07
CA GLU A 100 2.38 -8.82 18.74
C GLU A 100 1.49 -8.20 17.66
N LEU A 101 0.17 -8.32 17.83
CA LEU A 101 -0.81 -7.71 16.95
C LEU A 101 -0.76 -6.18 17.03
N ALA A 102 -0.62 -5.60 18.23
CA ALA A 102 -0.43 -4.16 18.39
C ALA A 102 0.82 -3.65 17.66
N PHE A 103 1.91 -4.42 17.71
CA PHE A 103 3.13 -4.09 16.98
C PHE A 103 2.91 -4.08 15.47
N GLU A 104 2.25 -5.11 14.94
CA GLU A 104 1.96 -5.22 13.50
C GLU A 104 0.98 -4.13 13.03
N VAL A 105 -0.07 -3.86 13.81
CA VAL A 105 -1.02 -2.76 13.54
C VAL A 105 -0.32 -1.41 13.54
N SER A 106 0.60 -1.18 14.48
CA SER A 106 1.36 0.08 14.55
C SER A 106 2.29 0.23 13.37
N LEU A 107 3.02 -0.82 13.00
CA LEU A 107 3.89 -0.82 11.83
C LEU A 107 3.11 -0.58 10.53
N TYR A 108 1.96 -1.24 10.41
CA TYR A 108 1.06 -1.06 9.30
C TYR A 108 0.49 0.36 9.24
N ALA A 109 0.11 0.95 10.37
CA ALA A 109 -0.36 2.33 10.44
C ALA A 109 0.70 3.32 9.94
N VAL A 110 1.96 3.15 10.35
CA VAL A 110 3.07 4.02 9.91
C VAL A 110 3.31 3.91 8.40
N THR A 111 3.31 2.69 7.87
CA THR A 111 3.59 2.43 6.44
C THR A 111 2.42 2.83 5.54
N ASP A 112 1.18 2.52 5.92
CA ASP A 112 -0.02 2.83 5.14
C ASP A 112 -0.30 4.33 5.08
N GLN A 113 -0.10 5.04 6.19
CA GLN A 113 -0.32 6.49 6.28
C GLN A 113 0.90 7.32 5.85
N ASN A 114 2.01 6.67 5.47
CA ASN A 114 3.25 7.32 5.06
C ASN A 114 3.71 8.42 6.05
N ILE A 115 3.66 8.11 7.35
CA ILE A 115 3.95 9.06 8.44
C ILE A 115 5.44 9.46 8.46
N GLY A 116 6.32 8.53 8.09
CA GLY A 116 7.76 8.73 8.06
C GLY A 116 8.51 7.45 7.73
N GLU A 117 9.83 7.49 7.78
CA GLU A 117 10.67 6.31 7.61
C GLU A 117 10.88 5.60 8.95
N ILE A 118 10.69 4.28 8.95
CA ILE A 118 10.94 3.44 10.12
C ILE A 118 12.46 3.23 10.23
N THR A 119 13.08 3.84 11.24
CA THR A 119 14.53 3.75 11.47
C THR A 119 14.90 2.53 12.32
N TYR A 120 13.99 2.10 13.19
CA TYR A 120 14.17 0.93 14.05
C TYR A 120 12.83 0.24 14.32
N GLY A 121 12.83 -1.09 14.28
CA GLY A 121 11.66 -1.90 14.62
C GLY A 121 12.09 -3.20 15.28
N ASP A 122 11.76 -3.37 16.56
CA ASP A 122 12.06 -4.57 17.33
C ASP A 122 10.79 -5.14 17.96
N LYS A 123 10.27 -6.20 17.33
CA LYS A 123 9.04 -6.88 17.76
C LYS A 123 9.17 -7.44 19.19
N ARG A 124 10.35 -7.90 19.61
CA ARG A 124 10.56 -8.46 20.95
C ARG A 124 10.52 -7.37 22.00
N LYS A 125 11.22 -6.25 21.77
CA LYS A 125 11.18 -5.09 22.68
C LYS A 125 9.87 -4.31 22.61
N GLY A 126 9.11 -4.46 21.51
CA GLY A 126 7.91 -3.66 21.26
C GLY A 126 8.26 -2.20 20.92
N ALA A 127 9.44 -1.95 20.37
CA ALA A 127 9.90 -0.59 20.10
C ALA A 127 9.90 -0.31 18.60
N ILE A 128 9.30 0.81 18.20
CA ILE A 128 9.31 1.31 16.82
C ILE A 128 9.79 2.76 16.87
N SER A 129 10.85 3.07 16.13
CA SER A 129 11.35 4.44 15.95
C SER A 129 11.07 4.89 14.52
N ILE A 130 10.47 6.07 14.40
CA ILE A 130 10.00 6.66 13.15
C ILE A 130 10.68 8.01 13.01
N SER A 131 11.40 8.20 11.90
CA SER A 131 11.98 9.49 11.54
C SER A 131 11.03 10.21 10.59
N THR A 132 10.54 11.37 11.02
CA THR A 132 9.81 12.30 10.17
C THR A 132 10.74 13.46 9.77
N PRO A 133 10.37 14.30 8.78
CA PRO A 133 11.16 15.48 8.43
C PRO A 133 11.34 16.48 9.59
N TYR A 134 10.47 16.43 10.60
CA TYR A 134 10.42 17.40 11.69
C TYR A 134 11.02 16.86 12.99
N GLU A 135 10.85 15.56 13.26
CA GLU A 135 11.26 14.93 14.52
C GLU A 135 11.30 13.41 14.46
N SER A 136 11.87 12.81 15.52
CA SER A 136 11.78 11.38 15.79
C SER A 136 10.59 11.08 16.69
N ILE A 137 9.76 10.12 16.29
CA ILE A 137 8.65 9.57 17.07
C ILE A 137 9.06 8.17 17.53
N THR A 138 8.85 7.86 18.79
CA THR A 138 9.09 6.52 19.34
C THR A 138 7.80 5.93 19.87
N LEU A 139 7.47 4.72 19.42
CA LEU A 139 6.37 3.91 19.94
C LEU A 139 6.95 2.81 20.81
N LEU A 140 6.46 2.72 22.05
CA LEU A 140 6.80 1.66 22.98
C LEU A 140 5.54 0.86 23.30
N ILE A 141 5.56 -0.41 22.96
CA ILE A 141 4.42 -1.32 23.03
C ILE A 141 4.69 -2.34 24.14
N SER A 142 3.91 -2.24 25.20
CA SER A 142 4.01 -3.11 26.37
C SER A 142 2.77 -4.00 26.49
N THR A 143 2.96 -5.18 27.09
CA THR A 143 1.86 -6.10 27.39
C THR A 143 1.25 -5.68 28.72
N LEU A 144 -0.06 -5.40 28.74
CA LEU A 144 -0.80 -5.12 29.98
C LEU A 144 -1.47 -6.39 30.51
N THR A 145 -2.11 -7.15 29.62
CA THR A 145 -2.66 -8.49 29.90
C THR A 145 -2.39 -9.42 28.72
N LYS A 146 -2.83 -10.69 28.79
CA LYS A 146 -2.73 -11.62 27.66
C LYS A 146 -3.38 -11.09 26.36
N HIS A 147 -4.43 -10.27 26.48
CA HIS A 147 -5.23 -9.77 25.34
C HIS A 147 -5.29 -8.24 25.30
N THR A 148 -4.40 -7.56 26.01
CA THR A 148 -4.41 -6.09 26.09
C THR A 148 -2.98 -5.57 26.08
N SER A 149 -2.75 -4.53 25.32
CA SER A 149 -1.45 -3.88 25.19
C SER A 149 -1.58 -2.38 25.42
N GLU A 150 -0.49 -1.76 25.85
CA GLU A 150 -0.37 -0.31 25.96
C GLU A 150 0.66 0.16 24.93
N ILE A 151 0.32 1.19 24.17
CA ILE A 151 1.22 1.92 23.29
C ILE A 151 1.50 3.28 23.91
N GLU A 152 2.76 3.52 24.24
CA GLU A 152 3.28 4.81 24.65
C GLU A 152 3.94 5.50 23.45
N ILE A 153 3.45 6.68 23.10
CA ILE A 153 3.91 7.48 21.96
C ILE A 153 4.71 8.66 22.51
N LYS A 154 6.01 8.65 22.22
CA LYS A 154 6.97 9.67 22.64
C LYS A 154 7.43 10.49 21.45
N ALA A 155 7.23 11.80 21.51
CA ALA A 155 7.72 12.74 20.52
C ALA A 155 8.13 14.06 21.19
N ASN A 156 9.01 14.82 20.55
CA ASN A 156 9.49 16.08 21.11
C ASN A 156 8.45 17.19 20.99
N ARG A 157 7.57 17.11 19.99
CA ARG A 157 6.50 18.06 19.72
C ARG A 157 5.23 17.34 19.28
N TYR A 158 4.10 17.99 19.53
CA TYR A 158 2.84 17.55 18.97
C TYR A 158 2.76 17.94 17.49
N ASN A 159 2.43 16.98 16.63
CA ASN A 159 2.28 17.20 15.20
C ASN A 159 1.04 16.46 14.67
N SER A 160 0.59 16.84 13.46
CA SER A 160 -0.57 16.21 12.81
C SER A 160 -0.36 14.72 12.52
N HIS A 161 0.89 14.28 12.33
CA HIS A 161 1.21 12.88 12.07
C HIS A 161 0.97 11.98 13.29
N ILE A 162 1.23 12.48 14.51
CA ILE A 162 0.93 11.77 15.75
C ILE A 162 -0.58 11.61 15.89
N GLN A 163 -1.35 12.67 15.65
CA GLN A 163 -2.81 12.58 15.70
C GLN A 163 -3.37 11.58 14.67
N GLN A 164 -2.84 11.60 13.45
CA GLN A 164 -3.19 10.65 12.39
C GLN A 164 -2.84 9.21 12.80
N LEU A 165 -1.66 8.99 13.36
CA LEU A 165 -1.20 7.68 13.83
C LEU A 165 -2.16 7.12 14.88
N ILE A 166 -2.48 7.94 15.89
CA ILE A 166 -3.38 7.58 16.99
C ILE A 166 -4.76 7.22 16.47
N HIS A 167 -5.31 8.08 15.62
CA HIS A 167 -6.63 7.87 15.03
C HIS A 167 -6.67 6.57 14.22
N TYR A 168 -5.64 6.32 13.40
CA TYR A 168 -5.58 5.13 12.56
C TYR A 168 -5.47 3.84 13.39
N ILE A 169 -4.60 3.83 14.41
CA ILE A 169 -4.45 2.67 15.31
C ILE A 169 -5.79 2.38 16.00
N LYS A 170 -6.49 3.41 16.49
CA LYS A 170 -7.83 3.25 17.09
C LYS A 170 -8.89 2.77 16.12
N ALA A 171 -8.88 3.27 14.88
CA ALA A 171 -9.79 2.81 13.85
C ALA A 171 -9.56 1.32 13.52
N LYS A 172 -8.30 0.87 13.49
CA LYS A 172 -7.97 -0.54 13.27
C LYS A 172 -8.37 -1.42 14.45
N GLU A 173 -8.13 -0.99 15.68
CA GLU A 173 -8.64 -1.68 16.88
C GLU A 173 -10.14 -1.93 16.78
N LEU A 174 -10.92 -0.89 16.46
CA LEU A 174 -12.38 -1.01 16.31
C LEU A 174 -12.78 -1.96 15.17
N SER A 175 -12.01 -2.00 14.08
CA SER A 175 -12.23 -2.96 13.00
C SER A 175 -12.05 -4.39 13.48
N PHE A 176 -11.05 -4.69 14.33
CA PHE A 176 -10.83 -6.04 14.87
C PHE A 176 -11.93 -6.48 15.83
N MET A 177 -12.49 -5.56 16.61
CA MET A 177 -13.58 -5.87 17.56
C MET A 177 -14.90 -6.22 16.89
N ASN A 178 -15.07 -5.89 15.61
CA ASN A 178 -16.31 -6.11 14.85
C ASN A 178 -16.26 -7.38 13.96
N TYR A 179 -15.18 -8.16 14.01
CA TYR A 179 -15.06 -9.47 13.35
C TYR A 179 -15.38 -10.61 14.32
#